data_AF-A0ABD6AVF8-F1
#
_entry.id   AF-A0ABD6AVF8-F1
#
_cell.length_a   1.000
_cell.length_b   1.000
_cell.length_c   1.000
_cell.angle_alpha   90.00
_cell.angle_beta   90.00
_cell.angle_gamma   90.00
#
_symmetry.space_group_name_H-M   'P 1'
#
loop_
_entity.id
_entity.type
_entity.pdbx_description
1 polymer ?
#
loop_
_entity_poly.entity_id
_entity_poly.type
_entity_poly.pdbx_seq_one_letter_code
_entity_poly.pdbx_strand_id
1 'polypeptide(L)'
;MGLRELFPSLYGEATELDDRGDSEIAAEYYALRAFAGFIDADYEPKHSSFIGYAHALEAISADVRAGNHRRAIRLFEFVRPMWDELVAVTDDPVRDAILHEWHGDGLLMLDEPEATTYYEYASEVYHEHLSYPTQSNWSFEEEFDYAHWALYDYVEASGYSLPLDRGDLAHDFHTRIDFKLGLTADRFD
;
A
#
# COMPACT_ATOMS: atom_id res chain seq x y z
N MET A 1 28.45 -9.61 -6.54
CA MET A 1 27.11 -9.84 -5.98
C MET A 1 26.22 -8.78 -6.59
N GLY A 2 25.24 -9.19 -7.41
CA GLY A 2 24.34 -8.24 -8.06
C GLY A 2 23.28 -7.77 -7.07
N LEU A 3 22.78 -6.54 -7.22
CA LEU A 3 21.66 -6.01 -6.44
C LEU A 3 20.49 -7.02 -6.34
N ARG A 4 20.20 -7.75 -7.43
CA ARG A 4 19.20 -8.83 -7.50
C ARG A 4 19.34 -9.97 -6.48
N GLU A 5 20.55 -10.31 -6.02
CA GLU A 5 20.77 -11.40 -5.05
C GLU A 5 20.59 -10.95 -3.59
N LEU A 6 20.67 -9.65 -3.31
CA LEU A 6 20.40 -9.07 -1.98
C LEU A 6 18.90 -8.93 -1.71
N PHE A 7 18.06 -8.88 -2.74
CA PHE A 7 16.70 -8.40 -2.57
C PHE A 7 15.79 -9.36 -1.79
N PRO A 8 15.64 -10.67 -2.11
CA PRO A 8 14.76 -11.56 -1.35
C PRO A 8 15.00 -11.54 0.17
N SER A 9 16.26 -11.43 0.62
CA SER A 9 16.60 -11.35 2.04
C SER A 9 16.17 -10.03 2.69
N LEU A 10 16.14 -8.92 1.95
CA LEU A 10 15.83 -7.60 2.50
C LEU A 10 14.36 -7.44 2.91
N TYR A 11 13.42 -8.17 2.29
CA TYR A 11 12.02 -8.11 2.72
C TYR A 11 11.81 -8.85 4.05
N GLY A 12 12.24 -10.12 4.12
CA GLY A 12 12.15 -10.88 5.36
C GLY A 12 12.91 -10.22 6.51
N GLU A 13 14.07 -9.61 6.22
CA GLU A 13 14.82 -8.83 7.22
C GLU A 13 14.07 -7.57 7.66
N ALA A 14 13.39 -6.85 6.74
CA ALA A 14 12.55 -5.71 7.09
C ALA A 14 11.40 -6.12 8.01
N THR A 15 10.68 -7.19 7.68
CA THR A 15 9.58 -7.71 8.52
C THR A 15 10.09 -8.15 9.88
N GLU A 16 11.20 -8.88 9.96
CA GLU A 16 11.80 -9.29 11.23
C GLU A 16 12.23 -8.09 12.10
N LEU A 17 12.73 -7.01 11.49
CA LEU A 17 13.08 -5.77 12.20
C LEU A 17 11.81 -5.09 12.74
N ASP A 18 10.77 -5.00 11.91
CA ASP A 18 9.52 -4.35 12.29
C ASP A 18 8.80 -5.10 13.42
N ASP A 19 8.74 -6.44 13.35
CA ASP A 19 8.19 -7.31 14.40
C ASP A 19 8.91 -7.14 15.75
N ARG A 20 10.17 -6.72 15.74
CA ARG A 20 10.98 -6.44 16.93
C ARG A 20 10.85 -4.99 17.42
N GLY A 21 10.10 -4.15 16.70
CA GLY A 21 9.91 -2.74 16.99
C GLY A 21 10.99 -1.81 16.42
N ASP A 22 11.89 -2.32 15.56
CA ASP A 22 12.94 -1.54 14.89
C ASP A 22 12.40 -0.88 13.60
N SER A 23 11.21 -0.27 13.67
CA SER A 23 10.47 0.23 12.50
C SER A 23 11.22 1.29 11.69
N GLU A 24 12.11 2.08 12.32
CA GLU A 24 12.96 3.03 11.59
C GLU A 24 13.89 2.35 10.59
N ILE A 25 14.48 1.21 10.97
CA ILE A 25 15.40 0.45 10.11
C ILE A 25 14.58 -0.36 9.10
N ALA A 26 13.46 -0.95 9.53
CA ALA A 26 12.54 -1.65 8.64
C ALA A 26 12.09 -0.74 7.48
N ALA A 27 11.75 0.51 7.76
CA ALA A 27 11.36 1.50 6.75
C ALA A 27 12.45 1.72 5.68
N GLU A 28 13.73 1.75 6.07
CA GLU A 28 14.84 1.87 5.11
C GLU A 28 14.93 0.66 4.19
N TYR A 29 14.71 -0.54 4.72
CA TYR A 29 14.79 -1.78 3.96
C TYR A 29 13.59 -1.92 3.01
N TYR A 30 12.39 -1.59 3.48
CA TYR A 30 11.19 -1.51 2.63
C TYR A 30 11.37 -0.47 1.52
N ALA A 31 11.92 0.71 1.81
CA ALA A 31 12.17 1.74 0.78
C ALA A 31 13.19 1.29 -0.27
N LEU A 32 14.28 0.61 0.14
CA LEU A 32 15.24 0.02 -0.78
C LEU A 32 14.59 -1.04 -1.70
N ARG A 33 13.67 -1.83 -1.15
CA ARG A 33 12.91 -2.83 -1.92
C ARG A 33 11.92 -2.19 -2.88
N ALA A 34 11.25 -1.12 -2.45
CA ALA A 34 10.39 -0.32 -3.32
C ALA A 34 11.18 0.20 -4.53
N PHE A 35 12.32 0.86 -4.30
CA PHE A 35 13.19 1.35 -5.37
C PHE A 35 13.70 0.23 -6.28
N ALA A 36 14.00 -0.96 -5.75
CA ALA A 36 14.37 -2.10 -6.57
C ALA A 36 13.24 -2.56 -7.50
N GLY A 37 11.98 -2.48 -7.05
CA GLY A 37 10.80 -2.76 -7.88
C GLY A 37 10.61 -1.75 -9.02
N PHE A 38 11.04 -0.50 -8.81
CA PHE A 38 10.95 0.56 -9.82
C PHE A 38 12.16 0.62 -10.78
N ILE A 39 13.37 0.26 -10.32
CA ILE A 39 14.64 0.41 -11.08
C ILE A 39 15.00 -0.85 -11.88
N ASP A 40 14.02 -1.67 -12.30
CA ASP A 40 14.34 -2.64 -13.35
C ASP A 40 14.58 -1.90 -14.68
N ALA A 41 15.64 -2.26 -15.40
CA ALA A 41 16.18 -1.46 -16.51
C ALA A 41 15.22 -1.29 -17.71
N ASP A 42 14.10 -2.02 -17.69
CA ASP A 42 12.99 -1.96 -18.62
C ASP A 42 11.71 -1.58 -17.87
N TYR A 43 11.70 -0.43 -17.16
CA TYR A 43 10.48 0.09 -16.51
C TYR A 43 9.39 0.27 -17.57
N GLU A 44 8.61 -0.79 -17.71
CA GLU A 44 7.28 -0.81 -18.29
C GLU A 44 6.36 -1.01 -17.09
N PRO A 45 5.23 -0.28 -17.00
CA PRO A 45 4.19 -0.54 -16.02
C PRO A 45 3.75 -2.01 -16.09
N LYS A 46 4.36 -2.83 -15.23
CA LYS A 46 4.27 -4.29 -15.18
C LYS A 46 4.01 -4.71 -13.74
N HIS A 47 3.77 -6.00 -13.54
CA HIS A 47 3.62 -6.63 -12.22
C HIS A 47 4.72 -6.25 -11.21
N SER A 48 5.98 -6.08 -11.62
CA SER A 48 7.07 -5.63 -10.73
C SER A 48 6.86 -4.24 -10.13
N SER A 49 6.11 -3.36 -10.81
CA SER A 49 5.76 -2.04 -10.28
C SER A 49 4.81 -2.14 -9.09
N PHE A 50 3.90 -3.13 -9.08
CA PHE A 50 2.98 -3.36 -7.96
C PHE A 50 3.71 -3.77 -6.68
N ILE A 51 4.69 -4.66 -6.78
CA ILE A 51 5.59 -5.01 -5.66
C ILE A 51 6.30 -3.75 -5.14
N GLY A 52 6.78 -2.90 -6.04
CA GLY A 52 7.43 -1.63 -5.69
C GLY A 52 6.53 -0.72 -4.86
N TYR A 53 5.25 -0.57 -5.25
CA TYR A 53 4.28 0.24 -4.52
C TYR A 53 3.91 -0.35 -3.17
N ALA A 54 3.68 -1.66 -3.09
CA ALA A 54 3.37 -2.32 -1.83
C ALA A 54 4.48 -2.07 -0.78
N HIS A 55 5.74 -2.25 -1.16
CA HIS A 55 6.87 -1.96 -0.28
C HIS A 55 7.03 -0.46 0.02
N ALA A 56 6.64 0.43 -0.88
CA ALA A 56 6.63 1.86 -0.59
C ALA A 56 5.62 2.19 0.51
N LEU A 57 4.44 1.57 0.50
CA LEU A 57 3.44 1.73 1.56
C LEU A 57 3.93 1.17 2.90
N GLU A 58 4.56 0.00 2.91
CA GLU A 58 5.17 -0.57 4.14
C GLU A 58 6.24 0.37 4.72
N ALA A 59 7.09 0.95 3.85
CA ALA A 59 8.09 1.94 4.26
C ALA A 59 7.45 3.21 4.84
N ILE A 60 6.39 3.72 4.21
CA ILE A 60 5.64 4.90 4.69
C ILE A 60 5.03 4.60 6.06
N SER A 61 4.35 3.46 6.22
CA SER A 61 3.77 3.01 7.48
C SER A 61 4.81 2.94 8.60
N ALA A 62 5.92 2.25 8.34
CA ALA A 62 7.01 2.09 9.30
C ALA A 62 7.66 3.44 9.67
N ASP A 63 7.85 4.34 8.69
CA ASP A 63 8.35 5.70 8.96
C ASP A 63 7.40 6.51 9.85
N VAL A 64 6.11 6.49 9.56
CA VAL A 64 5.10 7.21 10.35
C VAL A 64 5.08 6.69 11.78
N ARG A 65 5.06 5.36 11.96
CA ARG A 65 5.13 4.72 13.30
C ARG A 65 6.42 5.03 14.06
N ALA A 66 7.55 5.19 13.35
CA ALA A 66 8.82 5.62 13.94
C ALA A 66 8.89 7.14 14.20
N GLY A 67 7.87 7.92 13.80
CA GLY A 67 7.85 9.38 13.93
C GLY A 67 8.59 10.13 12.80
N ASN A 68 9.08 9.42 11.78
CA ASN A 68 9.87 9.92 10.65
C ASN A 68 9.02 10.49 9.51
N HIS A 69 8.00 11.30 9.84
CA HIS A 69 7.02 11.85 8.89
C HIS A 69 7.62 12.52 7.65
N ARG A 70 8.73 13.27 7.81
CA ARG A 70 9.38 13.94 6.68
C ARG A 70 9.97 12.95 5.66
N ARG A 71 10.42 11.78 6.12
CA ARG A 71 10.95 10.72 5.23
C ARG A 71 9.80 10.03 4.51
N ALA A 72 8.72 9.73 5.23
CA ALA A 72 7.48 9.20 4.65
C ALA A 72 6.91 10.11 3.54
N ILE A 73 6.75 11.42 3.79
CA ILE A 73 6.25 12.39 2.81
C ILE A 73 7.12 12.39 1.55
N ARG A 74 8.45 12.43 1.71
CA ARG A 74 9.37 12.43 0.56
C ARG A 74 9.30 11.15 -0.26
N LEU A 75 9.13 10.01 0.42
CA LEU A 75 8.97 8.73 -0.27
C LEU A 75 7.66 8.72 -1.07
N PHE A 76 6.56 9.18 -0.47
CA PHE A 76 5.28 9.31 -1.15
C PHE A 76 5.34 10.26 -2.36
N GLU A 77 5.93 11.45 -2.21
CA GLU A 77 6.17 12.40 -3.31
C GLU A 77 7.01 11.81 -4.43
N PHE A 78 7.96 10.93 -4.10
CA PHE A 78 8.78 10.25 -5.09
C PHE A 78 8.00 9.18 -5.85
N VAL A 79 7.17 8.38 -5.18
CA VAL A 79 6.44 7.27 -5.83
C VAL A 79 5.19 7.71 -6.58
N ARG A 80 4.56 8.81 -6.15
CA ARG A 80 3.31 9.30 -6.73
C ARG A 80 3.34 9.53 -8.25
N PRO A 81 4.37 10.15 -8.85
CA PRO A 81 4.41 10.31 -10.31
C PRO A 81 4.43 8.99 -11.08
N MET A 82 5.10 7.96 -10.52
CA MET A 82 5.11 6.63 -11.11
C MET A 82 3.72 5.98 -10.99
N TRP A 83 3.04 6.25 -9.88
CA TRP A 83 1.67 5.79 -9.62
C TRP A 83 0.70 6.33 -10.67
N ASP A 84 0.76 7.65 -10.89
CA ASP A 84 -0.08 8.35 -11.87
C ASP A 84 0.16 7.82 -13.30
N GLU A 85 1.41 7.46 -13.63
CA GLU A 85 1.75 6.83 -14.90
C GLU A 85 1.13 5.42 -15.03
N LEU A 86 1.18 4.61 -13.97
CA LEU A 86 0.60 3.27 -13.96
C LEU A 86 -0.93 3.30 -14.07
N VAL A 87 -1.58 4.25 -13.41
CA VAL A 87 -3.02 4.50 -13.55
C VAL A 87 -3.35 4.87 -15.01
N ALA A 88 -2.59 5.79 -15.61
CA ALA A 88 -2.86 6.28 -16.96
C ALA A 88 -2.75 5.21 -18.07
N VAL A 89 -2.03 4.12 -17.82
CA VAL A 89 -1.85 3.02 -18.78
C VAL A 89 -2.64 1.75 -18.43
N THR A 90 -3.32 1.73 -17.29
CA THR A 90 -4.13 0.60 -16.85
C THR A 90 -5.47 0.60 -17.59
N ASP A 91 -5.84 -0.54 -18.18
CA ASP A 91 -7.11 -0.76 -18.87
C ASP A 91 -8.10 -1.65 -18.08
N ASP A 92 -7.66 -2.21 -16.95
CA ASP A 92 -8.47 -2.99 -16.03
C ASP A 92 -9.04 -2.10 -14.91
N PRO A 93 -10.37 -1.88 -14.85
CA PRO A 93 -11.00 -1.05 -13.82
C PRO A 93 -10.71 -1.53 -12.39
N VAL A 94 -10.60 -2.84 -12.16
CA VAL A 94 -10.34 -3.35 -10.80
C VAL A 94 -8.92 -3.01 -10.38
N ARG A 95 -7.96 -3.13 -11.31
CA ARG A 95 -6.57 -2.71 -11.05
C ARG A 95 -6.49 -1.20 -10.80
N ASP A 96 -7.23 -0.41 -11.57
CA ASP A 96 -7.31 1.04 -11.38
C ASP A 96 -7.87 1.41 -9.99
N ALA A 97 -8.95 0.75 -9.57
CA ALA A 97 -9.52 0.92 -8.23
C ALA A 97 -8.52 0.58 -7.12
N ILE A 98 -7.73 -0.50 -7.28
CA ILE A 98 -6.72 -0.88 -6.28
C ILE A 98 -5.60 0.15 -6.21
N LEU A 99 -5.15 0.66 -7.36
CA LEU A 99 -4.15 1.72 -7.40
C LEU A 99 -4.66 2.99 -6.70
N HIS A 100 -5.93 3.36 -6.89
CA HIS A 100 -6.51 4.48 -6.16
C HIS A 100 -6.63 4.18 -4.66
N GLU A 101 -7.07 2.98 -4.29
CA GLU A 101 -7.14 2.55 -2.90
C GLU A 101 -5.79 2.69 -2.19
N TRP A 102 -4.72 2.16 -2.77
CA TRP A 102 -3.37 2.24 -2.23
C TRP A 102 -2.79 3.66 -2.22
N HIS A 103 -3.15 4.51 -3.19
CA HIS A 103 -2.83 5.94 -3.15
C HIS A 103 -3.48 6.59 -1.93
N GLY A 104 -4.77 6.28 -1.70
CA GLY A 104 -5.51 6.68 -0.51
C GLY A 104 -4.83 6.21 0.78
N ASP A 105 -4.31 4.98 0.82
CA ASP A 105 -3.60 4.43 1.98
C ASP A 105 -2.37 5.28 2.34
N GLY A 106 -1.56 5.62 1.34
CA GLY A 106 -0.41 6.52 1.51
C GLY A 106 -0.83 7.88 2.08
N LEU A 107 -1.89 8.48 1.55
CA LEU A 107 -2.39 9.78 2.01
C LEU A 107 -2.96 9.71 3.43
N LEU A 108 -3.70 8.64 3.77
CA LEU A 108 -4.25 8.44 5.10
C LEU A 108 -3.15 8.28 6.17
N MET A 109 -2.07 7.56 5.84
CA MET A 109 -0.91 7.42 6.72
C MET A 109 -0.14 8.74 6.91
N LEU A 110 -0.28 9.67 5.97
CA LEU A 110 0.36 10.99 6.00
C LEU A 110 -0.56 12.10 6.52
N ASP A 111 -1.75 11.76 6.99
CA ASP A 111 -2.76 12.72 7.48
C ASP A 111 -3.27 13.72 6.43
N GLU A 112 -3.31 13.29 5.17
CA GLU A 112 -3.79 14.10 4.07
C GLU A 112 -5.28 13.81 3.77
N PRO A 113 -6.17 14.82 3.84
CA PRO A 113 -7.61 14.64 3.69
C PRO A 113 -8.03 14.19 2.29
N GLU A 114 -7.17 14.39 1.29
CA GLU A 114 -7.37 13.90 -0.07
C GLU A 114 -7.54 12.37 -0.13
N ALA A 115 -7.12 11.63 0.90
CA ALA A 115 -7.33 10.17 1.00
C ALA A 115 -8.80 9.78 0.75
N THR A 116 -9.76 10.55 1.27
CA THR A 116 -11.20 10.30 1.11
C THR A 116 -11.61 10.19 -0.35
N THR A 117 -11.15 11.14 -1.19
CA THR A 117 -11.48 11.18 -2.62
C THR A 117 -11.02 9.91 -3.35
N TYR A 118 -9.83 9.40 -3.01
CA TYR A 118 -9.30 8.18 -3.60
C TYR A 118 -10.10 6.95 -3.17
N TYR A 119 -10.53 6.89 -1.92
CA TYR A 119 -11.35 5.79 -1.44
C TYR A 119 -12.78 5.81 -2.01
N GLU A 120 -13.37 6.99 -2.16
CA GLU A 120 -14.68 7.15 -2.81
C GLU A 120 -14.64 6.64 -4.25
N TYR A 121 -13.59 7.00 -5.00
CA TYR A 121 -13.36 6.50 -6.35
C TYR A 121 -13.23 4.97 -6.39
N ALA A 122 -12.35 4.40 -5.55
CA ALA A 122 -12.16 2.96 -5.50
C ALA A 122 -13.46 2.22 -5.15
N SER A 123 -14.27 2.77 -4.23
CA SER A 123 -15.56 2.21 -3.84
C SER A 123 -16.56 2.20 -5.00
N GLU A 124 -16.68 3.30 -5.75
CA GLU A 124 -17.53 3.39 -6.94
C GLU A 124 -17.14 2.32 -7.97
N VAL A 125 -15.85 2.22 -8.30
CA VAL A 125 -15.36 1.26 -9.29
C VAL A 125 -15.56 -0.19 -8.84
N TYR A 126 -15.29 -0.52 -7.57
CA TYR A 126 -15.57 -1.86 -7.05
C TYR A 126 -17.06 -2.20 -7.16
N HIS A 127 -17.97 -1.25 -6.87
CA HIS A 127 -19.41 -1.50 -6.95
C HIS A 127 -19.89 -1.78 -8.37
N GLU A 128 -19.28 -1.14 -9.36
CA GLU A 128 -19.68 -1.28 -10.76
C GLU A 128 -19.05 -2.50 -11.46
N HIS A 129 -17.81 -2.86 -11.08
CA HIS A 129 -16.99 -3.77 -11.88
C HIS A 129 -16.53 -5.04 -11.16
N LEU A 130 -16.57 -5.08 -9.82
CA LEU A 130 -16.09 -6.25 -9.09
C LEU A 130 -17.13 -7.38 -9.11
N SER A 131 -16.67 -8.57 -9.48
CA SER A 131 -17.46 -9.80 -9.41
C SER A 131 -16.76 -10.83 -8.53
N TYR A 132 -17.50 -11.78 -7.95
CA TYR A 132 -16.93 -12.82 -7.08
C TYR A 132 -15.75 -13.60 -7.71
N PRO A 133 -15.82 -14.01 -9.01
CA PRO A 133 -14.67 -14.60 -9.69
C PRO A 133 -13.46 -13.66 -9.80
N THR A 134 -13.69 -12.37 -10.04
CA THR A 134 -12.62 -11.37 -10.13
C THR A 134 -11.96 -11.17 -8.78
N GLN A 135 -12.76 -10.99 -7.73
CA GLN A 135 -12.31 -10.86 -6.34
C GLN A 135 -11.44 -12.04 -5.90
N SER A 136 -11.83 -13.26 -6.29
CA SER A 136 -11.05 -14.48 -5.99
C SER A 136 -9.69 -14.51 -6.70
N ASN A 137 -9.56 -13.94 -7.90
CA ASN A 137 -8.28 -13.97 -8.62
C ASN A 137 -7.23 -13.06 -7.96
N TRP A 138 -7.63 -11.85 -7.59
CA TRP A 138 -6.73 -10.86 -6.99
C TRP A 138 -6.38 -11.18 -5.54
N SER A 139 -7.23 -11.93 -4.83
CA SER A 139 -6.96 -12.36 -3.46
C SER A 139 -5.79 -13.34 -3.27
N PHE A 140 -5.16 -13.79 -4.37
CA PHE A 140 -4.00 -14.69 -4.34
C PHE A 140 -2.70 -14.05 -4.83
N GLU A 141 -2.72 -12.76 -5.19
CA GLU A 141 -1.53 -12.03 -5.65
C GLU A 141 -0.80 -11.43 -4.44
N GLU A 142 0.48 -11.79 -4.25
CA GLU A 142 1.28 -11.45 -3.05
C GLU A 142 1.40 -9.93 -2.82
N GLU A 143 1.36 -9.13 -3.88
CA GLU A 143 1.49 -7.67 -3.80
C GLU A 143 0.34 -7.03 -3.02
N PHE A 144 -0.85 -7.63 -3.09
CA PHE A 144 -2.05 -7.13 -2.45
C PHE A 144 -2.07 -7.43 -0.96
N ASP A 145 -1.47 -8.56 -0.56
CA ASP A 145 -1.26 -8.88 0.86
C ASP A 145 -0.32 -7.85 1.51
N TYR A 146 0.84 -7.57 0.88
CA TYR A 146 1.83 -6.64 1.41
C TYR A 146 1.32 -5.20 1.52
N ALA A 147 0.67 -4.68 0.46
CA ALA A 147 0.16 -3.32 0.45
C ALA A 147 -0.92 -3.09 1.53
N HIS A 148 -1.76 -4.10 1.76
CA HIS A 148 -2.79 -4.05 2.78
C HIS A 148 -2.18 -4.02 4.19
N TRP A 149 -1.20 -4.88 4.49
CA TRP A 149 -0.61 -4.96 5.82
C TRP A 149 0.02 -3.64 6.29
N ALA A 150 0.59 -2.86 5.37
CA ALA A 150 1.12 -1.53 5.68
C ALA A 150 0.11 -0.63 6.42
N LEU A 151 -1.12 -0.52 5.90
CA LEU A 151 -2.16 0.28 6.54
C LEU A 151 -2.59 -0.32 7.89
N TYR A 152 -2.61 -1.66 8.01
CA TYR A 152 -3.05 -2.34 9.23
C TYR A 152 -2.11 -2.06 10.38
N ASP A 153 -0.82 -2.20 10.12
CA ASP A 153 0.20 -1.92 11.12
C ASP A 153 0.13 -0.46 11.57
N TYR A 154 -0.14 0.47 10.64
CA TYR A 154 -0.38 1.88 10.96
C TYR A 154 -1.63 2.09 11.83
N VAL A 155 -2.77 1.52 11.44
CA VAL A 155 -4.06 1.66 12.14
C VAL A 155 -3.97 1.08 13.56
N GLU A 156 -3.35 -0.08 13.71
CA GLU A 156 -3.13 -0.74 15.00
C GLU A 156 -2.24 0.12 15.91
N ALA A 157 -1.12 0.64 15.39
CA ALA A 157 -0.24 1.53 16.14
C ALA A 157 -0.90 2.88 16.50
N SER A 158 -1.84 3.34 15.66
CA SER A 158 -2.61 4.56 15.89
C SER A 158 -3.76 4.39 16.89
N GLY A 159 -4.00 3.16 17.37
CA GLY A 159 -4.99 2.86 18.40
C GLY A 159 -6.43 2.73 17.88
N TYR A 160 -6.63 2.65 16.56
CA TYR A 160 -7.95 2.39 15.97
C TYR A 160 -8.26 0.89 16.03
N SER A 161 -9.52 0.56 16.30
CA SER A 161 -9.99 -0.82 16.27
C SER A 161 -10.25 -1.28 14.84
N LEU A 162 -9.62 -2.37 14.44
CA LEU A 162 -9.94 -3.04 13.18
C LEU A 162 -11.31 -3.73 13.30
N PRO A 163 -12.21 -3.57 12.32
CA PRO A 163 -13.55 -4.15 12.38
C PRO A 163 -13.57 -5.67 12.14
N LEU A 164 -12.52 -6.24 11.56
CA LEU A 164 -12.36 -7.68 11.29
C LEU A 164 -10.89 -8.12 11.47
N ASP A 165 -10.66 -9.43 11.52
CA ASP A 165 -9.33 -10.03 11.51
C ASP A 165 -8.59 -9.73 10.18
N ARG A 166 -7.25 -9.62 10.23
CA ARG A 166 -6.40 -9.25 9.07
C ARG A 166 -6.70 -10.09 7.80
N GLY A 167 -7.00 -11.38 7.96
CA GLY A 167 -7.29 -12.26 6.82
C GLY A 167 -8.64 -12.02 6.17
N ASP A 168 -9.64 -11.54 6.92
CA ASP A 168 -11.00 -11.37 6.39
C ASP A 168 -11.13 -10.09 5.56
N LEU A 169 -10.39 -9.03 5.92
CA LEU A 169 -10.38 -7.76 5.18
C LEU A 169 -9.47 -7.77 3.94
N ALA A 170 -8.48 -8.65 3.87
CA ALA A 170 -7.64 -8.81 2.68
C ALA A 170 -8.48 -9.26 1.47
N HIS A 171 -9.57 -10.00 1.70
CA HIS A 171 -10.32 -10.67 0.65
C HIS A 171 -11.65 -10.01 0.30
N ASP A 172 -12.14 -9.05 1.10
CA ASP A 172 -13.37 -8.30 0.83
C ASP A 172 -13.10 -6.82 0.51
N PHE A 173 -12.96 -6.51 -0.77
CA PHE A 173 -12.69 -5.16 -1.28
C PHE A 173 -13.75 -4.13 -0.81
N HIS A 174 -15.03 -4.50 -0.76
CA HIS A 174 -16.10 -3.59 -0.33
C HIS A 174 -16.00 -3.30 1.17
N THR A 175 -15.94 -4.34 1.99
CA THR A 175 -15.85 -4.16 3.44
C THR A 175 -14.57 -3.40 3.83
N ARG A 176 -13.48 -3.63 3.09
CA ARG A 176 -12.23 -2.91 3.29
C ARG A 176 -12.33 -1.43 2.92
N ILE A 177 -12.93 -1.08 1.78
CA ILE A 177 -13.04 0.32 1.38
C ILE A 177 -13.99 1.10 2.31
N ASP A 178 -15.09 0.47 2.74
CA ASP A 178 -16.03 1.05 3.69
C ASP A 178 -15.36 1.35 5.03
N PHE A 179 -14.49 0.46 5.50
CA PHE A 179 -13.69 0.69 6.70
C PHE A 179 -12.78 1.92 6.55
N LYS A 180 -12.07 2.04 5.42
CA LYS A 180 -11.15 3.16 5.15
C LYS A 180 -11.90 4.48 5.04
N LEU A 181 -13.07 4.50 4.42
CA LEU A 181 -13.95 5.66 4.37
C LEU A 181 -14.45 6.07 5.77
N GLY A 182 -14.76 5.09 6.62
CA GLY A 182 -15.07 5.33 8.04
C GLY A 182 -13.89 5.96 8.79
N LEU A 183 -12.67 5.45 8.59
CA LEU A 183 -11.46 6.03 9.19
C LEU A 183 -11.24 7.48 8.75
N THR A 184 -11.41 7.78 7.46
CA THR A 184 -11.22 9.15 6.96
C THR A 184 -12.27 10.11 7.49
N ALA A 185 -13.53 9.67 7.64
CA ALA A 185 -14.58 10.48 8.25
C ALA A 185 -14.25 10.81 9.71
N ASP A 186 -13.86 9.81 10.51
CA ASP A 186 -13.50 10.01 11.93
C ASP A 186 -12.25 10.88 12.11
N ARG A 187 -11.35 10.92 11.12
CA ARG A 187 -10.06 11.64 11.20
C ARG A 187 -10.13 13.07 10.69
N PHE A 188 -10.94 13.35 9.67
CA PHE A 188 -10.92 14.62 8.94
C PHE A 188 -12.18 15.48 9.09
N ASP A 189 -13.25 15.00 9.74
CA ASP A 189 -14.43 15.79 10.14
C ASP A 189 -14.29 16.46 11.51
#